data_AF-A0A6B3BPB8-F1
#
_entry.id   AF-A0A6B3BPB8-F1
#
_cell.length_a   1.000
_cell.length_b   1.000
_cell.length_c   1.000
_cell.angle_alpha   90.00
_cell.angle_beta   90.00
_cell.angle_gamma   90.00
#
_symmetry.space_group_name_H-M   'P 1'
#
loop_
_entity.id
_entity.type
_entity.pdbx_description
1 polymer ?
#
loop_
_entity_poly.entity_id
_entity_poly.type
_entity_poly.pdbx_seq_one_letter_code
_entity_poly.pdbx_strand_id
1 'polypeptide(L)'
;MPRRTSRTATAIRPGRGRIAAAALVSAAAVVALTGCSAFEYTEDICSGGEYPVLAVGDSGGACVSDKEEPSAGWARYPEGKVPQQVDDKWDVYWATRTLDKDGNIIVLPDAG
;
A
#
# COMPACT_ATOMS: atom_id res chain seq x y z
N MET A 1 33.58 54.10 -50.58
CA MET A 1 32.33 53.86 -49.80
C MET A 1 32.23 52.36 -49.50
N PRO A 2 31.95 51.95 -48.24
CA PRO A 2 32.09 50.55 -47.82
C PRO A 2 30.82 49.72 -48.09
N ARG A 3 31.01 48.46 -48.47
CA ARG A 3 29.94 47.48 -48.66
C ARG A 3 29.57 46.91 -47.29
N ARG A 4 28.39 47.28 -46.79
CA ARG A 4 27.81 46.81 -45.52
C ARG A 4 27.45 45.33 -45.63
N THR A 5 28.12 44.49 -44.86
CA THR A 5 27.78 43.07 -44.66
C THR A 5 26.54 42.98 -43.76
N SER A 6 25.43 42.48 -44.30
CA SER A 6 24.26 42.11 -43.50
C SER A 6 24.44 40.69 -42.98
N ARG A 7 24.73 40.53 -41.68
CA ARG A 7 24.70 39.24 -41.00
C ARG A 7 23.29 39.04 -40.44
N THR A 8 22.51 38.17 -41.07
CA THR A 8 21.17 37.81 -40.60
C THR A 8 21.32 36.96 -39.33
N ALA A 9 21.01 37.54 -38.17
CA ALA A 9 20.91 36.80 -36.92
C ALA A 9 19.55 36.11 -36.86
N THR A 10 19.53 34.79 -37.08
CA THR A 10 18.36 33.95 -36.76
C THR A 10 18.16 33.98 -35.24
N ALA A 11 17.22 34.79 -34.77
CA ALA A 11 16.83 34.83 -33.37
C ALA A 11 16.03 33.57 -33.01
N ILE A 12 16.73 32.55 -32.49
CA ILE A 12 16.10 31.41 -31.84
C ILE A 12 15.45 31.95 -30.56
N ARG A 13 14.13 32.13 -30.57
CA ARG A 13 13.36 32.61 -29.41
C ARG A 13 13.45 31.56 -28.28
N PRO A 14 14.18 31.80 -27.17
CA PRO A 14 14.44 30.79 -26.15
C PRO A 14 13.39 30.78 -25.03
N GLY A 15 12.20 31.36 -25.26
CA GLY A 15 11.28 31.75 -24.19
C GLY A 15 10.31 30.68 -23.71
N ARG A 16 9.83 29.78 -24.59
CA ARG A 16 8.74 28.84 -24.23
C ARG A 16 9.24 27.51 -23.67
N GLY A 17 10.35 26.98 -24.20
CA GLY A 17 10.90 25.69 -23.76
C GLY A 17 11.53 25.74 -22.36
N ARG A 18 12.11 26.87 -21.96
CA ARG A 18 12.78 27.01 -20.66
C ARG A 18 11.80 27.11 -19.48
N ILE A 19 10.66 27.76 -19.69
CA ILE A 19 9.60 27.87 -18.67
C ILE A 19 8.91 26.51 -18.49
N ALA A 20 8.63 25.80 -19.58
CA ALA A 20 8.07 24.45 -19.53
C ALA A 20 9.02 23.44 -18.85
N ALA A 21 10.33 23.52 -19.15
CA ALA A 21 11.33 22.67 -18.51
C ALA A 21 11.49 22.96 -17.00
N ALA A 22 11.49 24.24 -16.61
CA ALA A 22 11.56 24.61 -15.19
C ALA A 22 10.35 24.09 -14.40
N ALA A 23 9.14 24.21 -14.95
CA ALA A 23 7.92 23.73 -14.29
C ALA A 23 7.90 22.21 -14.08
N LEU A 24 8.38 21.42 -15.05
CA LEU A 24 8.47 19.96 -14.92
C LEU A 24 9.46 19.51 -13.84
N VAL A 25 10.61 20.20 -13.74
CA VAL A 25 11.61 19.93 -12.68
C VAL A 25 11.03 20.27 -11.31
N SER A 26 10.26 21.36 -11.18
CA SER A 26 9.60 21.71 -9.92
C SER A 26 8.57 20.65 -9.50
N ALA A 27 7.77 20.14 -10.44
CA ALA A 27 6.77 19.10 -10.15
C ALA A 27 7.44 17.79 -9.69
N ALA A 28 8.51 17.36 -10.36
CA ALA A 28 9.26 16.16 -9.96
C ALA A 28 9.90 16.32 -8.58
N ALA A 29 10.41 17.52 -8.25
CA ALA A 29 10.97 17.81 -6.93
C ALA A 29 9.89 17.76 -5.83
N VAL A 30 8.67 18.24 -6.10
CA VAL A 30 7.55 18.15 -5.13
C VAL A 30 7.19 16.69 -4.86
N VAL A 31 7.03 15.85 -5.88
CA VAL A 31 6.73 14.42 -5.71
C VAL A 31 7.86 13.69 -4.96
N ALA A 32 9.12 14.01 -5.24
CA ALA A 32 10.26 13.43 -4.54
C ALA A 32 10.36 13.91 -3.09
N LEU A 33 10.04 15.17 -2.79
CA LEU A 33 10.10 15.75 -1.45
C LEU A 33 8.90 15.34 -0.57
N THR A 34 7.73 15.09 -1.16
CA THR A 34 6.61 14.48 -0.45
C THR A 34 6.80 12.97 -0.26
N GLY A 35 7.73 12.34 -0.98
CA GLY A 35 7.83 10.89 -1.08
C GLY A 35 6.56 10.27 -1.66
N CYS A 36 6.54 8.95 -1.82
CA CYS A 36 5.32 8.21 -2.21
C CYS A 36 4.21 8.24 -1.13
N SER A 37 4.24 9.18 -0.17
CA SER A 37 3.21 9.32 0.87
C SER A 37 1.84 9.73 0.33
N ALA A 38 1.78 10.23 -0.91
CA ALA A 38 0.52 10.52 -1.60
C ALA A 38 -0.15 9.27 -2.20
N PHE A 39 0.53 8.13 -2.23
CA PHE A 39 -0.06 6.84 -2.55
C PHE A 39 -0.34 6.12 -1.24
N GLU A 40 -1.62 6.06 -0.85
CA GLU A 40 -2.07 5.13 0.18
C GLU A 40 -1.75 3.72 -0.33
N TYR A 41 -0.70 3.13 0.23
CA TYR A 41 -0.25 1.79 -0.10
C TYR A 41 -1.03 0.84 0.79
N THR A 42 -1.87 0.02 0.17
CA THR A 42 -2.70 -0.96 0.87
C THR A 42 -2.26 -2.35 0.47
N GLU A 43 -1.80 -3.11 1.45
CA GLU A 43 -1.29 -4.46 1.25
C GLU A 43 -2.36 -5.48 1.60
N ASP A 44 -2.56 -6.48 0.74
CA ASP A 44 -3.38 -7.63 1.08
C ASP A 44 -2.68 -8.48 2.16
N ILE A 45 -3.47 -9.07 3.08
CA ILE A 45 -2.96 -9.91 4.17
C ILE A 45 -2.31 -11.19 3.63
N CYS A 46 -2.91 -11.77 2.59
CA CYS A 46 -2.44 -13.00 1.94
C CYS A 46 -2.29 -12.79 0.45
N SER A 47 -1.44 -13.60 -0.18
CA SER A 47 -1.28 -13.57 -1.63
C SER A 47 -2.51 -14.18 -2.32
N GLY A 48 -2.67 -13.88 -3.61
CA GLY A 48 -3.74 -14.48 -4.42
C GLY A 48 -3.63 -16.02 -4.46
N GLY A 49 -4.73 -16.71 -4.15
CA GLY A 49 -4.79 -18.18 -4.05
C GLY A 49 -4.58 -18.72 -2.63
N GLU A 50 -4.48 -17.81 -1.66
CA GLU A 50 -4.43 -18.11 -0.23
C GLU A 50 -5.55 -17.36 0.50
N TYR A 51 -5.95 -17.91 1.64
CA TYR A 51 -6.89 -17.28 2.57
C TYR A 51 -6.26 -17.16 3.96
N PRO A 52 -6.62 -16.11 4.72
CA PRO A 52 -6.10 -15.92 6.05
C PRO A 52 -6.79 -16.85 7.06
N VAL A 53 -6.03 -17.31 8.04
CA VAL A 53 -6.48 -18.09 9.20
C VAL A 53 -5.98 -17.43 10.47
N LEU A 54 -6.65 -17.67 11.59
CA LEU A 54 -6.22 -17.21 12.90
C LEU A 54 -5.81 -18.36 13.81
N ALA A 55 -4.86 -18.11 14.69
CA ALA A 55 -4.48 -19.06 15.74
C ALA A 55 -5.60 -19.14 16.79
N VAL A 56 -6.02 -20.35 17.16
CA VAL A 56 -7.05 -20.54 18.19
C VAL A 56 -6.43 -20.31 19.57
N GLY A 57 -6.99 -19.36 20.33
CA GLY A 57 -6.55 -19.04 21.69
C GLY A 57 -5.30 -18.17 21.80
N ASP A 58 -4.77 -17.68 20.68
CA ASP A 58 -3.58 -16.81 20.63
C ASP A 58 -3.79 -15.66 19.63
N SER A 59 -2.95 -14.63 19.71
CA SER A 59 -2.78 -13.63 18.65
C SER A 59 -1.95 -14.23 17.52
N GLY A 60 -2.44 -14.12 16.29
CA GLY A 60 -1.66 -14.52 15.13
C GLY A 60 -2.54 -14.82 13.93
N GLY A 61 -2.01 -14.47 12.76
CA GLY A 61 -2.57 -14.81 11.46
C GLY A 61 -1.58 -15.63 10.64
N ALA A 62 -2.08 -16.48 9.76
CA ALA A 62 -1.28 -17.14 8.73
C ALA A 62 -2.07 -17.21 7.43
N CYS A 63 -1.38 -17.49 6.33
CA CYS A 63 -1.99 -17.71 5.01
C CYS A 63 -1.95 -19.20 4.68
N VAL A 64 -3.09 -19.74 4.24
CA VAL A 64 -3.24 -21.14 3.82
C VAL A 64 -3.75 -21.15 2.39
N SER A 65 -3.26 -22.05 1.55
CA SER A 65 -3.74 -22.17 0.18
C SER A 65 -5.23 -22.50 0.15
N ASP A 66 -5.99 -21.89 -0.78
CA ASP A 66 -7.43 -22.15 -1.00
C ASP A 66 -7.79 -23.64 -1.19
N LYS A 67 -6.81 -24.47 -1.52
CA LYS A 67 -6.97 -25.91 -1.77
C LYS A 67 -6.74 -26.78 -0.53
N GLU A 68 -6.33 -26.18 0.58
CA GLU A 68 -5.94 -26.87 1.80
C GLU A 68 -6.82 -26.44 2.98
N GLU A 69 -6.98 -27.33 3.94
CA GLU A 69 -7.60 -27.01 5.23
C GLU A 69 -6.54 -26.46 6.21
N PRO A 70 -6.94 -25.60 7.16
CA PRO A 70 -6.02 -25.11 8.18
C PRO A 70 -5.48 -26.27 9.01
N SER A 71 -4.21 -26.17 9.41
CA SER A 71 -3.61 -27.16 10.31
C SER A 71 -4.19 -27.05 11.72
N ALA A 72 -3.99 -28.09 12.54
CA ALA A 72 -4.47 -28.10 13.92
C ALA A 72 -3.92 -26.89 14.70
N GLY A 73 -4.81 -26.24 15.46
CA GLY A 73 -4.49 -24.99 16.17
C GLY A 73 -4.81 -23.72 15.38
N TRP A 74 -5.19 -23.84 14.10
CA TRP A 74 -5.66 -22.73 13.27
C TRP A 74 -7.13 -22.89 12.92
N ALA A 75 -7.82 -21.77 12.77
CA ALA A 75 -9.21 -21.73 12.34
C ALA A 75 -9.41 -20.71 11.21
N ARG A 76 -10.45 -20.94 10.41
CA ARG A 76 -10.95 -19.91 9.49
C ARG A 76 -11.61 -18.80 10.29
N TYR A 77 -11.46 -17.57 9.81
CA TYR A 77 -12.22 -16.45 10.36
C TYR A 77 -13.72 -16.66 10.19
N PRO A 78 -14.55 -16.20 11.14
CA PRO A 78 -16.01 -16.20 10.97
C PRO A 78 -16.43 -15.43 9.71
N GLU A 79 -17.52 -15.88 9.09
CA GLU A 79 -18.06 -15.24 7.88
C GLU A 79 -18.31 -13.75 8.10
N GLY A 80 -17.88 -12.93 7.13
CA GLY A 80 -17.99 -11.48 7.20
C GLY A 80 -17.05 -10.80 8.19
N LYS A 81 -16.15 -11.55 8.85
CA LYS A 81 -15.12 -11.05 9.77
C LYS A 81 -13.69 -11.41 9.34
N VAL A 82 -13.48 -11.56 8.04
CA VAL A 82 -12.21 -11.97 7.46
C VAL A 82 -11.38 -10.71 7.14
N PRO A 83 -10.14 -10.57 7.66
CA PRO A 83 -9.24 -9.52 7.23
C PRO A 83 -8.84 -9.75 5.77
N GLN A 84 -8.77 -8.69 5.00
CA GLN A 84 -8.39 -8.70 3.59
C GLN A 84 -7.11 -7.91 3.39
N GLN A 85 -7.01 -6.75 4.04
CA GLN A 85 -5.90 -5.82 3.91
C GLN A 85 -5.31 -5.47 5.27
N VAL A 86 -4.02 -5.17 5.28
CA VAL A 86 -3.31 -4.66 6.46
C VAL A 86 -4.00 -3.38 6.93
N ASP A 87 -4.22 -3.28 8.24
CA ASP A 87 -4.91 -2.20 8.93
C ASP A 87 -6.39 -2.03 8.54
N ASP A 88 -7.00 -3.02 7.87
CA ASP A 88 -8.44 -3.01 7.66
C ASP A 88 -9.21 -3.20 8.97
N LYS A 89 -10.52 -2.98 8.88
CA LYS A 89 -11.43 -3.10 10.02
C LYS A 89 -11.26 -4.42 10.78
N TRP A 90 -11.08 -5.52 10.06
CA TRP A 90 -10.99 -6.85 10.65
C TRP A 90 -9.58 -7.16 11.13
N ASP A 91 -8.54 -6.73 10.44
CA ASP A 91 -7.16 -6.84 10.90
C ASP A 91 -6.99 -6.18 12.28
N VAL A 92 -7.44 -4.92 12.39
CA VAL A 92 -7.44 -4.19 13.66
C VAL A 92 -8.35 -4.83 14.71
N TYR A 93 -9.51 -5.37 14.31
CA TYR A 93 -10.43 -6.05 15.23
C TYR A 93 -9.80 -7.29 15.89
N TRP A 94 -9.02 -8.04 15.11
CA TRP A 94 -8.38 -9.29 15.53
C TRP A 94 -7.04 -9.06 16.24
N ALA A 95 -6.48 -7.85 16.21
CA ALA A 95 -5.27 -7.51 16.96
C ALA A 95 -5.35 -7.77 18.48
N THR A 96 -6.57 -7.82 19.05
CA THR A 96 -6.79 -8.06 20.50
C THR A 96 -7.75 -9.22 20.76
N ARG A 97 -8.15 -9.96 19.72
CA ARG A 97 -9.20 -10.97 19.79
C ARG A 97 -8.77 -12.24 19.09
N THR A 98 -9.37 -13.35 19.50
CA THR A 98 -9.20 -14.64 18.85
C THR A 98 -10.46 -15.49 19.03
N LEU A 99 -10.44 -16.72 18.52
CA LEU A 99 -11.43 -17.75 18.82
C LEU A 99 -10.93 -18.65 19.94
N ASP A 100 -11.81 -19.04 20.86
CA ASP A 100 -11.56 -20.13 21.78
C ASP A 100 -11.74 -21.50 21.09
N LYS A 101 -11.45 -22.59 21.82
CA LYS A 101 -11.59 -23.97 21.33
C LYS A 101 -13.02 -24.35 20.90
N ASP A 102 -14.02 -23.60 21.34
CA ASP A 102 -15.43 -23.83 21.04
C ASP A 102 -15.92 -22.90 19.90
N GLY A 103 -15.05 -22.05 19.36
CA GLY A 103 -15.35 -21.10 18.28
C GLY A 103 -15.98 -19.79 18.75
N ASN A 104 -15.94 -19.48 20.04
CA ASN A 104 -16.40 -18.18 20.55
C ASN A 104 -15.31 -17.13 20.41
N ILE A 105 -15.71 -15.90 20.09
CA ILE A 105 -14.78 -14.76 20.04
C ILE A 105 -14.45 -14.33 21.47
N ILE A 106 -13.17 -14.34 21.81
CA ILE A 106 -12.64 -13.90 23.11
C ILE A 106 -11.64 -12.76 22.91
N VAL A 107 -11.44 -11.97 23.98
CA VAL A 107 -10.33 -11.00 24.05
C VAL A 107 -9.10 -11.71 24.61
N LEU A 108 -7.93 -11.42 24.05
CA LEU A 108 -6.69 -12.02 24.52
C LEU A 108 -6.31 -11.51 25.92
N PRO A 109 -5.79 -12.38 26.81
CA PRO A 109 -5.46 -11.99 28.19
C PRO A 109 -4.44 -10.85 28.29
N ASP A 110 -3.49 -10.81 27.37
CA ASP A 110 -2.37 -9.85 27.35
C ASP A 110 -2.68 -8.57 26.53
N ALA A 111 -3.91 -8.41 26.05
CA ALA A 111 -4.36 -7.19 25.35
C ALA A 111 -4.66 -6.01 26.30
N GLY A 112 -4.04 -5.99 27.49
CA GLY A 112 -4.26 -5.04 28.58
C GLY A 112 -2.99 -4.37 29.09
#